data_AF-A0A0L6TED2-F1
#
_entry.id   AF-A0A0L6TED2-F1
#
_cell.length_a   1.000
_cell.length_b   1.000
_cell.length_c   1.000
_cell.angle_alpha   90.00
_cell.angle_beta   90.00
_cell.angle_gamma   90.00
#
_symmetry.space_group_name_H-M   'P 1'
#
loop_
_entity.id
_entity.type
_entity.pdbx_description
1 polymer ?
#
loop_
_entity_poly.entity_id
_entity_poly.type
_entity_poly.pdbx_seq_one_letter_code
_entity_poly.pdbx_strand_id
1 'polypeptide(L)' 'MNTSPMPLPDAGRYELRYQSLFNEGRAYSFPCDATGQVDMDALSDRARHNYFYVRTVVGREFATPAVRSNALQ' A
#
# COMPACT_ATOMS: atom_id res chain seq x y z
N MET A 1 -28.70 -2.62 12.85
CA MET A 1 -27.65 -3.44 12.19
C MET A 1 -26.58 -2.44 11.77
N ASN A 2 -25.68 -2.07 12.70
CA ASN A 2 -24.69 -1.02 12.46
C ASN A 2 -23.30 -1.65 12.45
N THR A 3 -22.84 -2.01 11.27
CA THR A 3 -21.44 -2.38 11.02
C THR A 3 -20.68 -1.08 10.75
N SER A 4 -20.33 -0.35 11.81
CA SER A 4 -19.34 0.73 11.67
C SER A 4 -17.97 0.09 11.47
N PRO A 5 -17.24 0.37 10.37
CA PRO A 5 -15.89 -0.12 10.21
C PRO A 5 -15.03 0.50 11.31
N MET A 6 -14.50 -0.37 12.18
CA MET A 6 -13.50 0.01 13.17
C MET A 6 -12.30 0.58 12.40
N PRO A 7 -11.84 1.82 12.66
CA PRO A 7 -10.60 2.29 12.09
C PRO A 7 -9.49 1.43 12.68
N LEU A 8 -8.87 0.58 11.86
CA LEU A 8 -7.72 -0.23 12.23
C LEU A 8 -6.62 0.73 12.74
N PRO A 9 -6.25 0.69 14.03
CA PRO A 9 -5.30 1.64 14.63
C PRO A 9 -3.86 1.51 14.11
N ASP A 10 -3.61 0.56 13.21
CA ASP A 10 -2.29 0.19 12.71
C ASP A 10 -2.08 0.51 11.22
N ALA A 11 -3.14 0.80 10.46
CA ALA A 11 -3.06 1.11 9.02
C ALA A 11 -2.29 2.41 8.69
N GLY A 12 -1.99 3.23 9.71
CA GLY A 12 -1.10 4.41 9.59
C GLY A 12 0.35 4.14 9.95
N ARG A 13 0.67 2.96 10.51
CA ARG A 13 2.00 2.60 11.00
C ARG A 13 2.80 1.79 9.99
N TYR A 14 2.15 1.14 9.04
CA TYR A 14 2.81 0.39 7.99
C TYR A 14 2.32 0.82 6.61
N GLU A 15 3.25 0.84 5.66
CA GLU A 15 2.98 1.12 4.26
C GLU A 15 3.59 0.04 3.38
N LEU A 16 2.82 -0.41 2.40
CA LEU A 16 3.28 -1.31 1.37
C LEU A 16 3.88 -0.48 0.24
N ARG A 17 5.21 -0.48 0.15
CA ARG A 17 5.94 0.35 -0.81
C ARG A 17 6.38 -0.44 -2.03
N TYR A 18 5.92 0.00 -3.20
CA TYR A 18 6.32 -0.45 -4.52
C TYR A 18 7.35 0.53 -5.08
N GLN A 19 8.63 0.16 -5.03
CA GLN A 19 9.71 0.97 -5.61
C GLN A 19 9.83 0.67 -7.10
N SER A 20 9.95 1.69 -7.95
CA SER A 20 10.16 1.47 -9.38
C SER A 20 11.60 1.05 -9.64
N LEU A 21 11.79 0.04 -10.49
CA LEU A 21 13.12 -0.50 -10.82
C LEU A 21 13.89 0.40 -11.80
N PHE A 22 13.16 1.20 -12.59
CA PHE A 22 13.74 2.04 -13.63
C PHE A 22 13.89 3.52 -13.20
N ASN A 23 13.09 3.96 -12.23
CA ASN A 23 13.07 5.34 -11.78
C ASN A 23 13.00 5.40 -10.24
N GLU A 24 14.15 5.56 -9.59
CA GLU A 24 14.24 5.62 -8.11
C GLU A 24 13.37 6.72 -7.48
N GLY A 25 13.03 7.77 -8.23
CA GLY A 25 12.13 8.84 -7.78
C GLY A 25 10.62 8.50 -7.84
N ARG A 26 10.22 7.38 -8.44
CA ARG A 26 8.82 6.94 -8.50
C ARG A 26 8.61 5.72 -7.63
N ALA A 27 7.80 5.87 -6.60
CA ALA A 27 7.31 4.77 -5.80
C ALA A 27 5.83 4.98 -5.48
N TYR A 28 5.11 3.89 -5.30
CA TYR A 28 3.75 3.92 -4.77
C TYR A 28 3.77 3.33 -3.36
N SER A 29 3.24 4.07 -2.40
CA SER A 29 3.04 3.62 -1.03
C SER A 29 1.53 3.52 -0.77
N PHE A 30 1.12 2.40 -0.21
CA PHE A 30 -0.27 2.15 0.19
C PHE A 30 -0.31 1.85 1.68
N PRO A 31 -1.29 2.37 2.45
CA PRO A 31 -1.47 1.98 3.84
C PRO A 31 -1.69 0.46 3.93
N CYS A 32 -1.00 -0.19 4.86
CA CYS A 32 -1.14 -1.61 5.12
C CYS A 32 -1.01 -1.90 6.62
N ASP A 33 -1.38 -3.11 7.00
CA ASP A 33 -1.15 -3.64 8.35
C ASP A 33 0.28 -4.20 8.51
N ALA A 34 0.72 -4.46 9.74
CA ALA A 34 2.00 -5.12 10.04
C ALA A 34 2.25 -6.43 9.26
N THR A 35 1.18 -7.12 8.87
CA THR A 35 1.22 -8.34 8.04
C THR A 35 1.42 -8.07 6.54
N GLY A 36 1.38 -6.81 6.10
CA GLY A 36 1.44 -6.39 4.70
C GLY A 36 0.10 -6.47 3.97
N GLN A 37 -1.00 -6.68 4.68
CA GLN A 37 -2.34 -6.60 4.11
C GLN A 37 -2.74 -5.15 3.87
N VAL A 38 -3.00 -4.81 2.60
CA VAL A 38 -3.57 -3.53 2.21
C VAL A 38 -5.08 -3.61 2.35
N ASP A 39 -5.64 -2.68 3.12
CA ASP A 39 -7.10 -2.58 3.27
C ASP A 39 -7.68 -1.87 2.04
N MET A 40 -8.25 -2.64 1.11
CA MET A 40 -8.83 -2.09 -0.11
C MET A 40 -10.05 -1.23 0.20
N ASP A 41 -10.80 -1.48 1.28
CA ASP A 41 -11.98 -0.70 1.64
C ASP A 41 -11.60 0.75 1.98
N ALA A 42 -10.52 0.92 2.74
CA ALA A 42 -9.95 2.21 3.12
C ALA A 42 -9.30 2.99 1.95
N LEU A 43 -9.01 2.34 0.82
CA LEU A 43 -8.46 3.01 -0.36
C LEU A 43 -9.55 3.70 -1.18
N SER A 44 -9.28 4.92 -1.63
CA SER A 44 -10.09 5.58 -2.68
C SER A 44 -10.02 4.83 -4.01
N ASP A 45 -11.03 4.97 -4.88
CA ASP A 45 -11.07 4.37 -6.21
C ASP A 45 -9.78 4.52 -7.02
N ARG A 46 -9.19 5.73 -7.01
CA ARG A 46 -7.92 5.99 -7.70
C ARG A 46 -6.76 5.19 -7.10
N ALA A 47 -6.71 5.06 -5.79
CA ALA A 47 -5.67 4.30 -5.11
C ALA A 47 -5.85 2.79 -5.35
N ARG A 48 -7.08 2.28 -5.37
CA ARG A 48 -7.38 0.89 -5.75
C ARG A 48 -6.91 0.60 -7.17
N HIS A 49 -7.24 1.46 -8.13
CA HIS A 49 -6.81 1.27 -9.52
C HIS A 49 -5.28 1.26 -9.65
N ASN A 50 -4.59 2.19 -8.98
CA ASN A 50 -3.13 2.22 -8.93
C ASN A 50 -2.55 0.95 -8.27
N TYR A 51 -3.17 0.46 -7.19
CA TYR A 51 -2.74 -0.75 -6.50
C TYR A 51 -2.79 -1.97 -7.43
N PHE A 52 -3.90 -2.18 -8.14
CA PHE A 52 -4.02 -3.27 -9.12
C PHE A 52 -3.01 -3.12 -10.26
N TYR A 53 -2.81 -1.90 -10.75
CA TYR A 53 -1.82 -1.61 -11.78
C TYR A 53 -0.41 -2.01 -11.33
N VAL A 54 0.08 -1.44 -10.22
CA VAL A 54 1.45 -1.71 -9.76
C VAL A 54 1.65 -3.18 -9.43
N ARG A 55 0.64 -3.84 -8.84
CA ARG A 55 0.68 -5.27 -8.52
C ARG A 55 0.82 -6.15 -9.77
N THR A 56 0.24 -5.72 -10.89
CA THR A 56 0.34 -6.43 -12.16
C THR A 56 1.72 -6.30 -12.80
N VAL A 57 2.40 -5.17 -12.58
CA VAL A 57 3.74 -4.89 -13.13
C VAL A 57 4.88 -5.10 -12.13
N VAL A 58 4.61 -5.75 -10.98
CA VAL A 58 5.66 -6.21 -10.04
C VAL A 58 6.59 -7.21 -10.74
N GLY A 59 7.89 -7.07 -10.51
CA GLY A 59 8.94 -7.87 -11.13
C GLY A 59 9.27 -7.45 -12.57
N ARG A 60 8.49 -6.52 -13.15
CA ARG A 60 8.71 -5.98 -14.49
C ARG A 60 9.10 -4.52 -14.46
N GLU A 61 8.26 -3.66 -13.89
CA GLU A 61 8.50 -2.20 -13.75
C GLU A 61 8.70 -1.77 -12.30
N PHE A 62 8.11 -2.50 -11.36
CA PHE A 62 8.23 -2.25 -9.93
C PHE A 62 8.85 -3.44 -9.23
N ALA A 63 9.63 -3.18 -8.19
CA ALA A 63 10.18 -4.20 -7.32
C ALA A 63 9.08 -4.90 -6.53
N THR A 64 9.40 -6.06 -5.96
CA THR A 64 8.56 -6.74 -4.99
C THR A 64 8.19 -5.78 -3.86
N PRO A 65 6.89 -5.64 -3.53
CA PRO A 65 6.49 -4.69 -2.50
C PRO A 65 7.09 -5.06 -1.15
N ALA A 66 7.56 -4.05 -0.42
CA ALA A 66 8.10 -4.23 0.92
C ALA A 66 7.23 -3.48 1.92
N VAL A 67 6.89 -4.16 3.02
CA VAL A 67 6.26 -3.51 4.17
C VAL A 67 7.30 -2.62 4.85
N ARG A 68 6.96 -1.35 5.02
CA ARG A 68 7.77 -0.35 5.72
C ARG A 68 6.96 0.20 6.88
N SER A 69 7.59 0.37 8.02
CA SER A 69 6.98 1.10 9.13
C SER A 69 7.00 2.59 8.80
N ASN A 70 5.84 3.21 8.61
CA ASN A 70 5.63 4.67 8.47
C ASN A 70 5.71 5.40 9.84
N ALA A 71 6.37 4.80 10.83
CA ALA A 71 6.68 5.48 12.07
C ALA A 71 7.68 6.60 11.74
N LEU A 72 7.15 7.83 11.68
CA LEU A 72 7.89 9.10 11.58
C LEU A 72 9.29 8.97 12.17
N GLN A 73 10.32 9.11 11.31
CA GLN A 73 11.65 9.52 11.75
C GLN A 73 11.65 11.02 12.06
#